data_AF-A0A7V9PZ46-F1
#
_entry.id   AF-A0A7V9PZ46-F1
#
_cell.length_a   1.000
_cell.length_b   1.000
_cell.length_c   1.000
_cell.angle_alpha   90.00
_cell.angle_beta   90.00
_cell.angle_gamma   90.00
#
_symmetry.space_group_name_H-M   'P 1'
#
loop_
_entity.id
_entity.type
_entity.pdbx_description
1 polymer ?
#
loop_
_entity_poly.entity_id
_entity_poly.type
_entity_poly.pdbx_seq_one_letter_code
_entity_poly.pdbx_strand_id
1 'polypeptide(L)'
;MSRIAAEREKDTGLSGVSHYFVLDDEDRVVSVGPRRDYADNPYLGHVLWSRLPEAEALLRPRFDEARRTRQEIEFTTFYAGRTKHITVIPAADGIAVHVEHLTALDLRSLATLAKSLEQIEAELDARAHERLDPPALGSLQALP
;
A
#
# COMPACT_ATOMS: atom_id res chain seq x y z
N MET A 1 -12.39 16.32 13.07
CA MET A 1 -11.98 14.90 13.16
C MET A 1 -12.98 14.04 12.40
N SER A 2 -12.82 13.94 11.07
CA SER A 2 -13.79 13.28 10.18
C SER A 2 -13.95 11.79 10.48
N ARG A 3 -15.20 11.38 10.67
CA ARG A 3 -15.70 10.02 10.96
C ARG A 3 -15.35 8.94 9.92
N ILE A 4 -14.75 9.30 8.78
CA ILE A 4 -14.61 8.42 7.62
C ILE A 4 -13.48 7.38 7.82
N ALA A 5 -12.48 7.66 8.68
CA ALA A 5 -11.36 6.75 8.91
C ALA A 5 -11.63 5.64 9.95
N ALA A 6 -12.69 5.75 10.76
CA ALA A 6 -12.91 4.86 11.91
C ALA A 6 -13.81 3.65 11.60
N GLU A 7 -14.48 3.61 10.45
CA GLU A 7 -15.48 2.56 10.15
C GLU A 7 -14.98 1.44 9.23
N ARG A 8 -13.79 1.55 8.62
CA ARG A 8 -13.22 0.48 7.77
C ARG A 8 -12.28 -0.51 8.48
N GLU A 9 -11.95 -0.28 9.75
CA GLU A 9 -11.02 -1.13 10.50
C GLU A 9 -11.64 -2.45 11.01
N LYS A 10 -12.92 -2.72 10.70
CA LYS A 10 -13.66 -3.87 11.27
C LYS A 10 -13.84 -5.10 10.40
N ASP A 11 -13.39 -5.12 9.13
CA ASP A 11 -13.81 -6.20 8.22
C ASP A 11 -12.73 -6.87 7.37
N THR A 12 -11.47 -6.89 7.83
CA THR A 12 -10.43 -7.72 7.19
C THR A 12 -9.77 -8.63 8.21
N GLY A 13 -10.34 -9.82 8.35
CA GLY A 13 -9.75 -10.96 9.04
C GLY A 13 -8.55 -11.56 8.29
N LEU A 14 -7.55 -10.75 7.95
CA LEU A 14 -6.26 -11.18 7.44
C LEU A 14 -5.19 -10.60 8.36
N SER A 15 -4.61 -11.47 9.18
CA SER A 15 -3.50 -11.18 10.08
C SER A 15 -2.20 -10.95 9.29
N GLY A 16 -2.15 -9.86 8.52
CA GLY A 16 -0.92 -9.28 7.99
C GLY A 16 -0.48 -8.13 8.89
N VAL A 17 0.83 -7.97 9.11
CA VAL A 17 1.34 -6.73 9.71
C VAL A 17 1.05 -5.60 8.72
N SER A 18 0.10 -4.73 9.07
CA SER A 18 -0.21 -3.54 8.29
C SER A 18 0.57 -2.33 8.80
N HIS A 19 1.10 -1.55 7.87
CA HIS A 19 1.69 -0.24 8.15
C HIS A 19 0.79 0.84 7.56
N TYR A 20 0.73 1.97 8.25
CA TYR A 20 0.04 3.16 7.81
C TYR A 20 0.96 4.35 7.98
N PHE A 21 0.98 5.25 7.01
CA PHE A 21 1.65 6.54 7.14
C PHE A 21 0.99 7.58 6.25
N VAL A 22 1.12 8.85 6.64
CA VAL A 22 0.64 10.00 5.88
C VAL A 22 1.84 10.79 5.42
N LEU A 23 1.83 11.15 4.14
CA LEU A 23 2.81 12.04 3.54
C LEU A 23 2.15 13.38 3.21
N ASP A 24 2.91 14.47 3.35
CA ASP A 24 2.53 15.75 2.75
C ASP A 24 2.85 15.79 1.24
N ASP A 25 2.68 16.96 0.63
CA ASP A 25 2.95 17.18 -0.79
C ASP A 25 4.44 17.14 -1.15
N GLU A 26 5.35 17.23 -0.17
CA GLU A 26 6.80 17.10 -0.33
C GLU A 26 7.32 15.68 -0.02
N ASP A 27 6.42 14.69 0.06
CA ASP A 27 6.71 13.31 0.46
C ASP A 27 7.30 13.17 1.87
N ARG A 28 7.10 14.17 2.75
CA ARG A 28 7.50 14.09 4.15
C ARG A 28 6.49 13.31 4.95
N VAL A 29 6.97 12.40 5.78
CA VAL A 29 6.12 11.61 6.68
C VAL A 29 5.65 12.50 7.82
N VAL A 30 4.37 12.84 7.83
CA VAL A 30 3.74 13.70 8.84
C VAL A 30 2.98 12.92 9.92
N SER A 31 2.64 11.66 9.63
CA SER A 31 1.97 10.78 10.58
C SER A 31 2.23 9.31 10.26
N VAL A 32 2.12 8.44 11.27
CA VAL A 32 2.31 6.98 11.16
C VAL A 32 1.20 6.25 11.94
N GLY A 33 0.86 5.02 11.57
CA GLY A 33 -0.21 4.26 12.23
C GLY A 33 0.05 3.94 13.71
N PRO A 34 -0.97 3.47 14.45
CA PRO A 34 -0.96 3.37 15.92
C PRO A 34 -0.04 2.29 16.54
N ARG A 35 1.00 1.82 15.85
CA ARG A 35 1.99 0.95 16.51
C ARG A 35 2.90 1.79 17.41
N ARG A 36 2.53 1.79 18.70
CA ARG A 36 3.30 2.11 19.92
C ARG A 36 4.64 2.78 19.64
N ASP A 37 4.73 4.09 19.84
CA ASP A 37 5.96 4.90 19.78
C ASP A 37 6.09 5.72 18.48
N TYR A 38 5.13 6.61 18.28
CA TYR A 38 5.22 7.75 17.34
C TYR A 38 6.53 8.54 17.51
N ALA A 39 7.05 8.63 18.74
CA ALA A 39 8.24 9.41 19.06
C ALA A 39 9.54 8.82 18.50
N ASP A 40 9.60 7.49 18.31
CA ASP A 40 10.82 6.79 17.89
C ASP A 40 10.73 6.28 16.44
N ASN A 41 9.70 6.69 15.69
CA ASN A 41 9.58 6.28 14.31
C ASN A 41 10.66 6.98 13.44
N PRO A 42 11.58 6.23 12.82
CA PRO A 42 12.73 6.81 12.12
C PRO A 42 12.37 7.58 10.84
N TYR A 43 11.11 7.48 10.39
CA TYR A 43 10.61 8.15 9.20
C TYR A 43 9.92 9.48 9.51
N LEU A 44 9.37 9.66 10.71
CA LEU A 44 8.55 10.83 11.06
C LEU A 44 9.36 12.13 10.91
N GLY A 45 8.77 13.11 10.23
CA GLY A 45 9.38 14.42 9.96
C GLY A 45 10.40 14.43 8.82
N HIS A 46 10.71 13.27 8.20
CA HIS A 46 11.66 13.17 7.09
C HIS A 46 10.98 12.90 5.76
N VAL A 47 11.61 13.32 4.67
CA VAL A 47 11.22 12.93 3.30
C VAL A 47 11.37 11.42 3.18
N LEU A 48 10.30 10.72 2.80
CA LEU A 48 10.27 9.24 2.77
C LEU A 48 11.44 8.66 1.97
N TRP A 49 11.71 9.23 0.80
CA TRP A 49 12.75 8.77 -0.13
C TRP A 49 14.17 8.94 0.42
N SER A 50 14.39 9.89 1.34
CA SER A 50 15.69 10.00 2.03
C SER A 50 15.98 8.80 2.94
N ARG A 51 14.94 8.08 3.37
CA ARG A 51 15.03 6.89 4.22
C ARG A 51 14.83 5.58 3.44
N LEU A 52 14.13 5.64 2.30
CA LEU A 52 13.87 4.50 1.42
C LEU A 52 14.21 4.86 -0.05
N PRO A 53 15.48 5.16 -0.37
CA PRO A 53 15.85 5.64 -1.70
C PRO A 53 15.57 4.62 -2.79
N GLU A 54 15.78 3.33 -2.51
CA GLU A 54 15.52 2.25 -3.45
C GLU A 54 14.03 2.05 -3.76
N ALA A 55 13.14 2.50 -2.88
CA ALA A 55 11.70 2.39 -3.10
C ALA A 55 11.14 3.52 -3.98
N GLU A 56 11.88 4.61 -4.16
CA GLU A 56 11.38 5.82 -4.83
C GLU A 56 10.94 5.52 -6.27
N ALA A 57 11.82 4.91 -7.07
CA ALA A 57 11.51 4.58 -8.47
C ALA A 57 10.30 3.64 -8.62
N LEU A 58 10.01 2.85 -7.58
CA LEU A 58 8.92 1.89 -7.56
C LEU A 58 7.59 2.51 -7.12
N LEU A 59 7.61 3.31 -6.05
CA LEU A 59 6.41 3.78 -5.36
C LEU A 59 6.00 5.20 -5.79
N ARG A 60 6.98 6.09 -6.00
CA ARG A 60 6.72 7.50 -6.30
C ARG A 60 5.79 7.71 -7.51
N PRO A 61 5.93 6.98 -8.63
CA PRO A 61 5.02 7.14 -9.76
C PRO A 61 3.54 6.90 -9.40
N ARG A 62 3.26 5.95 -8.49
CA ARG A 62 1.89 5.65 -8.03
C ARG A 62 1.37 6.70 -7.04
N PHE A 63 2.27 7.26 -6.24
CA PHE A 63 1.92 8.33 -5.30
C PHE A 63 1.59 9.62 -6.06
N ASP A 64 2.41 9.97 -7.04
CA ASP A 64 2.18 11.10 -7.94
C ASP A 64 0.91 10.91 -8.77
N GLU A 65 0.62 9.69 -9.21
CA GLU A 65 -0.63 9.35 -9.87
C GLU A 65 -1.84 9.61 -8.96
N ALA A 66 -1.85 9.10 -7.73
CA ALA A 66 -2.94 9.30 -6.77
C ALA A 66 -3.16 10.81 -6.47
N ARG A 67 -2.08 11.58 -6.29
CA ARG A 67 -2.15 13.04 -6.10
C ARG A 67 -2.78 13.74 -7.31
N ARG A 68 -2.31 13.40 -8.52
CA ARG A 68 -2.73 14.05 -9.77
C ARG A 68 -4.19 13.72 -10.10
N THR A 69 -4.61 12.47 -9.95
CA THR A 69 -5.96 12.03 -10.30
C THR A 69 -6.97 12.28 -9.19
N ARG A 70 -6.50 12.49 -7.95
CA ARG A 70 -7.34 12.51 -6.74
C ARG A 70 -8.18 11.23 -6.61
N GLN A 71 -7.67 10.12 -7.14
CA GLN A 71 -8.25 8.80 -7.01
C GLN A 71 -7.39 7.91 -6.12
N GLU A 72 -8.04 6.99 -5.42
CA GLU A 72 -7.38 5.93 -4.69
C GLU A 72 -6.65 5.00 -5.68
N ILE A 73 -5.38 4.72 -5.39
CA ILE A 73 -4.53 3.84 -6.22
C ILE A 73 -4.14 2.64 -5.38
N GLU A 74 -4.57 1.47 -5.83
CA GLU A 74 -4.20 0.18 -5.24
C GLU A 74 -3.23 -0.55 -6.17
N PHE A 75 -2.18 -1.14 -5.60
CA PHE A 75 -1.25 -1.98 -6.35
C PHE A 75 -0.50 -2.95 -5.45
N THR A 76 -0.03 -4.03 -6.05
CA THR A 76 0.81 -5.03 -5.38
C THR A 76 2.22 -4.97 -5.96
N THR A 77 3.23 -5.05 -5.09
CA THR A 77 4.62 -5.01 -5.52
C THR A 77 5.52 -5.83 -4.60
N PHE A 78 6.64 -6.29 -5.12
CA PHE A 78 7.68 -6.96 -4.34
C PHE A 78 8.79 -5.97 -3.98
N TYR A 79 9.05 -5.79 -2.69
CA TYR A 79 10.10 -4.90 -2.20
C TYR A 79 10.65 -5.39 -0.85
N ALA A 80 11.97 -5.34 -0.70
CA ALA A 80 12.69 -5.73 0.53
C ALA A 80 12.31 -7.13 1.04
N GLY A 81 12.27 -8.11 0.13
CA GLY A 81 12.03 -9.51 0.46
C GLY A 81 10.57 -9.87 0.74
N ARG A 82 9.62 -8.98 0.46
CA ARG A 82 8.19 -9.20 0.69
C ARG A 82 7.34 -8.67 -0.45
N THR A 83 6.27 -9.37 -0.75
CA THR A 83 5.15 -8.81 -1.50
C THR A 83 4.31 -7.94 -0.57
N LYS A 84 3.95 -6.77 -1.07
CA LYS A 84 3.18 -5.76 -0.36
C LYS A 84 2.00 -5.35 -1.22
N HIS A 85 0.81 -5.35 -0.63
CA HIS A 85 -0.32 -4.63 -1.19
C HIS A 85 -0.30 -3.21 -0.63
N ILE A 86 -0.39 -2.22 -1.51
CA ILE A 86 -0.27 -0.81 -1.17
C ILE A 86 -1.51 -0.09 -1.67
N THR A 87 -2.17 0.60 -0.76
CA THR A 87 -3.31 1.48 -1.03
C THR A 87 -2.90 2.91 -0.76
N VAL A 88 -3.01 3.76 -1.78
CA VAL A 88 -2.66 5.18 -1.72
C VAL A 88 -3.93 6.00 -1.84
N ILE A 89 -4.27 6.72 -0.79
CA ILE A 89 -5.50 7.51 -0.68
C ILE A 89 -5.13 8.99 -0.72
N PRO A 90 -5.56 9.75 -1.74
CA PRO A 90 -5.27 11.18 -1.79
C PRO A 90 -6.07 11.96 -0.74
N ALA A 91 -5.43 12.95 -0.13
CA ALA A 91 -6.02 13.89 0.82
C ALA A 91 -5.81 15.33 0.34
N ALA A 92 -6.39 16.32 1.03
CA ALA A 92 -6.27 17.74 0.63
C ALA A 92 -4.80 18.17 0.48
N ASP A 93 -3.99 17.86 1.49
CA ASP A 93 -2.60 18.31 1.65
C ASP A 93 -1.59 17.15 1.63
N GLY A 94 -1.81 16.16 0.76
CA GLY A 94 -0.91 15.01 0.60
C GLY A 94 -1.60 13.68 0.33
N ILE A 95 -1.06 12.59 0.88
CA ILE A 95 -1.58 11.23 0.70
C ILE A 95 -1.50 10.41 1.99
N ALA A 96 -2.45 9.51 2.18
CA ALA A 96 -2.38 8.44 3.17
C ALA A 96 -2.03 7.13 2.48
N VAL A 97 -1.10 6.37 3.06
CA VAL A 97 -0.60 5.12 2.49
C VAL A 97 -0.81 4.00 3.49
N HIS A 98 -1.53 2.97 3.04
CA HIS A 98 -1.65 1.70 3.73
C HIS A 98 -0.78 0.66 3.04
N VAL A 99 -0.08 -0.15 3.82
CA VAL A 99 0.79 -1.21 3.34
C VAL A 99 0.43 -2.48 4.08
N GLU A 100 -0.06 -3.47 3.36
CA GLU A 100 -0.29 -4.82 3.86
C GLU A 100 0.84 -5.74 3.38
N HIS A 101 1.45 -6.48 4.31
CA HIS A 101 2.42 -7.51 3.96
C HIS A 101 1.69 -8.82 3.64
N LEU A 102 1.94 -9.35 2.44
CA LEU A 102 1.30 -10.55 1.94
C LEU A 102 2.23 -11.77 2.11
N THR A 103 3.15 -11.95 1.18
CA THR A 103 4.12 -13.06 1.17
C THR A 103 5.54 -12.56 1.44
N ALA A 104 6.39 -13.38 2.07
CA ALA A 104 7.79 -13.08 2.32
C ALA A 104 8.70 -14.17 1.74
N LEU A 105 9.90 -13.79 1.30
CA LEU A 105 10.95 -14.75 0.93
C LEU A 105 11.35 -15.61 2.12
N ASP A 106 11.49 -16.92 1.89
CA ASP A 106 11.94 -17.87 2.89
C ASP A 106 13.32 -18.45 2.54
N LEU A 107 14.34 -17.83 3.10
CA LEU A 107 15.75 -18.15 2.81
C LEU A 107 16.31 -19.31 3.66
N ARG A 108 15.50 -20.02 4.44
CA ARG A 108 15.98 -21.10 5.34
C ARG A 108 16.62 -22.27 4.59
N SER A 109 16.16 -22.55 3.37
CA SER A 109 16.66 -23.62 2.50
C SER A 109 16.40 -23.27 1.02
N LEU A 110 17.10 -23.94 0.09
CA LEU A 110 16.82 -23.77 -1.34
C LEU A 110 15.39 -24.18 -1.71
N ALA A 111 14.86 -25.23 -1.06
CA ALA A 111 13.50 -25.70 -1.30
C ALA A 111 12.45 -24.67 -0.85
N THR A 112 12.64 -24.05 0.32
CA THR A 112 11.73 -23.01 0.81
C THR A 112 11.85 -21.72 0.02
N LEU A 113 13.06 -21.37 -0.45
CA LEU A 113 13.26 -20.23 -1.34
C LEU A 113 12.48 -20.42 -2.63
N ALA A 114 12.68 -21.56 -3.32
CA ALA A 114 11.97 -21.88 -4.56
C ALA A 114 10.46 -21.79 -4.36
N LYS A 115 9.93 -22.42 -3.30
CA LYS A 115 8.50 -22.37 -2.98
C LYS A 115 8.00 -20.94 -2.70
N SER A 116 8.76 -20.14 -1.96
CA SER A 116 8.37 -18.75 -1.68
C SER A 116 8.38 -17.88 -2.94
N LEU A 117 9.31 -18.12 -3.86
CA LEU A 117 9.35 -17.44 -5.15
C LEU A 117 8.16 -17.80 -6.03
N GLU A 118 7.83 -19.09 -6.15
CA GLU A 118 6.64 -19.56 -6.89
C GLU A 118 5.35 -18.89 -6.35
N GLN A 119 5.24 -18.76 -5.03
CA GLN A 119 4.10 -18.08 -4.40
C GLN A 119 4.07 -16.58 -4.72
N ILE A 120 5.22 -15.91 -4.68
CA ILE A 120 5.34 -14.49 -5.01
C ILE A 120 4.99 -14.23 -6.47
N GLU A 121 5.46 -15.07 -7.41
CA GLU A 121 5.14 -14.96 -8.83
C GLU A 121 3.62 -15.11 -9.05
N ALA A 122 3.01 -16.18 -8.52
CA ALA A 122 1.57 -16.39 -8.64
C ALA A 122 0.75 -15.23 -8.04
N GLU A 123 1.22 -14.66 -6.94
CA GLU A 123 0.58 -13.53 -6.26
C GLU A 123 0.62 -12.24 -7.10
N LEU A 124 1.78 -11.93 -7.69
CA LEU A 124 1.96 -10.77 -8.56
C LEU A 124 1.14 -10.92 -9.84
N ASP A 125 1.11 -12.12 -10.42
CA ASP A 125 0.35 -12.41 -11.63
C ASP A 125 -1.16 -12.30 -11.40
N ALA A 126 -1.69 -12.91 -10.33
CA ALA A 126 -3.12 -12.86 -10.03
C ALA A 126 -3.63 -11.41 -9.92
N ARG A 127 -2.88 -10.54 -9.23
CA ARG A 127 -3.27 -9.14 -9.02
C ARG A 127 -2.93 -8.22 -10.18
N ALA A 128 -2.05 -8.62 -11.09
CA ALA A 128 -1.91 -7.95 -12.38
C ALA A 128 -3.14 -8.20 -13.27
N HIS A 129 -3.72 -9.40 -13.21
CA HIS A 129 -4.93 -9.75 -13.97
C HIS A 129 -6.19 -9.07 -13.43
N GLU A 130 -6.36 -8.98 -12.10
CA GLU A 130 -7.47 -8.23 -11.48
C GLU A 130 -7.51 -6.75 -11.91
N ARG A 131 -6.36 -6.15 -12.20
CA ARG A 131 -6.25 -4.76 -12.64
C ARG A 131 -6.65 -4.54 -14.11
N LEU A 132 -6.72 -5.61 -14.91
CA LEU A 132 -7.09 -5.55 -16.33
C LEU A 132 -8.59 -5.75 -16.56
N ASP A 133 -9.32 -6.30 -15.58
CA ASP A 133 -10.77 -6.39 -15.62
C ASP A 133 -11.37 -5.11 -15.02
N PRO A 134 -11.84 -4.15 -15.83
CA PRO A 134 -12.57 -3.02 -15.28
C PRO A 134 -13.82 -3.56 -14.55
N PRO A 135 -14.18 -3.01 -13.37
CA PRO A 135 -15.44 -3.37 -12.75
C PRO A 135 -16.53 -3.08 -13.77
N ALA A 136 -17.33 -4.10 -14.10
CA ALA A 136 -18.51 -3.93 -14.93
C ALA A 136 -19.34 -2.81 -14.29
N LEU A 137 -19.40 -1.66 -14.96
CA LEU A 137 -20.23 -0.53 -14.55
C LEU A 137 -21.67 -1.04 -14.60
N GLY A 138 -22.16 -1.49 -13.44
CA GLY A 138 -23.55 -1.88 -13.25
C GLY A 138 -24.42 -0.73 -13.70
N SER A 139 -25.19 -0.97 -14.75
CA SER A 139 -26.20 -0.08 -15.29
C SER A 139 -27.03 0.55 -14.18
N LEU A 140 -26.86 1.86 -13.96
CA LEU A 140 -27.87 2.67 -13.29
C LEU A 140 -29.09 2.71 -14.21
N GLN A 141 -29.94 1.69 -14.12
CA GLN A 141 -31.33 1.82 -14.55
C GLN A 141 -31.99 2.84 -13.62
N ALA A 142 -32.25 4.02 -14.18
CA ALA A 142 -33.14 5.00 -13.60
C ALA A 142 -34.50 4.33 -13.31
N LEU A 143 -34.91 4.36 -12.04
CA LEU A 143 -36.30 4.09 -11.67
C LEU A 143 -37.14 5.37 -11.89
N PRO A 144 -38.40 5.24 -12.34
CA PRO A 144 -39.25 6.35 -12.77
C PRO A 144 -39.72 7.26 -11.62
#